data_AF-A0A7Y7I9Q5-F1
#
_entry.id   AF-A0A7Y7I9Q5-F1
#
_cell.length_a   1.000
_cell.length_b   1.000
_cell.length_c   1.000
_cell.angle_alpha   90.00
_cell.angle_beta   90.00
_cell.angle_gamma   90.00
#
_symmetry.space_group_name_H-M   'P 1'
#
loop_
_entity.id
_entity.type
_entity.pdbx_description
1 polymer ?
#
loop_
_entity_poly.entity_id
_entity_poly.type
_entity_poly.pdbx_seq_one_letter_code
_entity_poly.pdbx_strand_id
1 'polypeptide(L)'
;MPKRIKILAASIACVAILAAGIAWHLIAAGEAQASAARASPSLEIRWHGGGIVLQGMVRDAATQQALAASAAARLGGESEQVIDWLDITPAAPPVADPAALARLILLGQEGWHLQRRPTEGWLAVQFPADERSLQGRALLQAAFGPGVAIRLVQLP
;
A
#
# COMPACT_ATOMS: atom_id res chain seq x y z
N MET A 1 64.73 1.34 -15.81
CA MET A 1 63.54 2.19 -16.02
C MET A 1 62.30 1.55 -15.39
N PRO A 2 61.95 1.82 -14.11
CA PRO A 2 60.80 1.18 -13.46
C PRO A 2 59.76 2.18 -12.94
N LYS A 3 59.16 3.00 -13.83
CA LYS A 3 58.13 3.99 -13.42
C LYS A 3 56.75 3.79 -14.06
N ARG A 4 56.59 2.88 -15.03
CA ARG A 4 55.33 2.71 -15.78
C ARG A 4 54.41 1.61 -15.25
N ILE A 5 54.88 0.74 -14.34
CA ILE A 5 54.10 -0.43 -13.87
C ILE A 5 53.21 -0.09 -12.65
N LYS A 6 53.52 0.96 -11.87
CA LYS A 6 52.76 1.29 -10.65
C LYS A 6 51.40 1.95 -10.90
N ILE A 7 51.13 2.45 -12.11
CA ILE A 7 49.88 3.17 -12.41
C ILE A 7 48.73 2.21 -12.79
N LEU A 8 49.02 1.02 -13.34
CA LEU A 8 47.98 0.04 -13.68
C LEU A 8 47.41 -0.70 -12.46
N ALA A 9 48.18 -0.85 -11.38
CA ALA A 9 47.73 -1.59 -10.19
C ALA A 9 46.72 -0.80 -9.34
N ALA A 10 46.75 0.54 -9.38
CA ALA A 10 45.84 1.39 -8.61
C ALA A 10 44.42 1.45 -9.21
N SER A 11 44.28 1.24 -10.53
CA SER A 11 42.98 1.33 -11.21
C SER A 11 42.12 0.08 -11.01
N ILE A 12 42.72 -1.10 -10.83
CA ILE A 12 42.00 -2.37 -10.63
C ILE A 12 41.43 -2.48 -9.20
N ALA A 13 42.13 -1.91 -8.21
CA ALA A 13 41.67 -1.90 -6.82
C ALA A 13 40.46 -0.97 -6.59
N CYS A 14 40.33 0.13 -7.34
CA CYS A 14 39.23 1.08 -7.16
C CYS A 14 37.90 0.56 -7.74
N VAL A 15 37.94 -0.25 -8.80
CA VAL A 15 36.74 -0.85 -9.43
C VAL A 15 36.15 -1.97 -8.57
N ALA A 16 36.98 -2.73 -7.85
CA ALA A 16 36.51 -3.81 -6.98
C ALA A 16 35.71 -3.30 -5.75
N ILE A 17 36.08 -2.13 -5.21
CA ILE A 17 35.41 -1.55 -4.04
C ILE A 17 34.04 -0.97 -4.41
N LEU A 18 33.89 -0.41 -5.62
CA LEU A 18 32.60 0.08 -6.10
C LEU A 18 31.61 -1.05 -6.44
N ALA A 19 32.08 -2.20 -6.93
CA ALA A 19 31.20 -3.34 -7.23
C ALA A 19 30.63 -4.02 -5.97
N ALA A 20 31.40 -4.07 -4.88
CA ALA A 20 30.96 -4.69 -3.63
C ALA A 20 29.86 -3.89 -2.91
N GLY A 21 29.90 -2.56 -2.97
CA GLY A 21 28.87 -1.69 -2.37
C GLY A 21 27.51 -1.80 -3.08
N ILE A 22 27.51 -1.91 -4.41
CA ILE A 22 26.28 -2.02 -5.21
C ILE A 22 25.61 -3.38 -4.95
N ALA A 23 26.38 -4.46 -4.84
CA ALA A 23 25.84 -5.78 -4.52
C ALA A 23 25.17 -5.81 -3.13
N TRP A 24 25.77 -5.15 -2.13
CA TRP A 24 25.18 -5.08 -0.78
C TRP A 24 23.90 -4.25 -0.74
N HIS A 25 23.83 -3.13 -1.48
CA HIS A 25 22.61 -2.33 -1.59
C HIS A 25 21.49 -3.06 -2.34
N LEU A 26 21.80 -3.84 -3.38
CA LEU A 26 20.81 -4.62 -4.12
C LEU A 26 20.26 -5.78 -3.29
N ILE A 27 21.09 -6.43 -2.47
CA ILE A 27 20.66 -7.51 -1.57
C ILE A 27 19.83 -6.93 -0.42
N ALA A 28 20.27 -5.85 0.23
CA ALA A 28 19.52 -5.20 1.30
C ALA A 28 18.19 -4.60 0.81
N ALA A 29 18.16 -4.01 -0.39
CA ALA A 29 16.93 -3.56 -1.02
C ALA A 29 16.01 -4.74 -1.38
N GLY A 30 16.56 -5.86 -1.85
CA GLY A 30 15.82 -7.08 -2.15
C GLY A 30 15.20 -7.72 -0.90
N GLU A 31 15.92 -7.77 0.22
CA GLU A 31 15.42 -8.26 1.50
C GLU A 31 14.37 -7.33 2.12
N ALA A 32 14.57 -6.00 2.04
CA ALA A 32 13.58 -5.03 2.49
C ALA A 32 12.28 -5.10 1.67
N GLN A 33 12.39 -5.32 0.35
CA GLN A 33 11.25 -5.44 -0.55
C GLN A 33 10.52 -6.79 -0.37
N ALA A 34 11.25 -7.88 -0.14
CA ALA A 34 10.68 -9.19 0.20
C ALA A 34 10.00 -9.20 1.59
N SER A 35 10.55 -8.46 2.56
CA SER A 35 9.92 -8.26 3.88
C SER A 35 8.70 -7.34 3.80
N ALA A 36 8.71 -6.31 2.96
CA ALA A 36 7.54 -5.45 2.73
C ALA A 36 6.38 -6.21 2.09
N ALA A 37 6.67 -7.19 1.21
CA ALA A 37 5.66 -8.08 0.64
C ALA A 37 5.06 -9.06 1.68
N ARG A 38 5.80 -9.40 2.74
CA ARG A 38 5.33 -10.24 3.87
C ARG A 38 4.72 -9.45 5.03
N ALA A 39 4.82 -8.12 5.03
CA ALA A 39 4.26 -7.30 6.09
C ALA A 39 2.73 -7.44 6.11
N SER A 40 2.18 -7.64 7.32
CA SER A 40 0.73 -7.60 7.54
C SER A 40 0.17 -6.29 7.00
N PRO A 41 -1.02 -6.31 6.37
CA PRO A 41 -1.66 -5.08 5.93
C PRO A 41 -1.90 -4.17 7.14
N SER A 42 -1.59 -2.89 6.99
CA SER A 42 -1.81 -1.89 8.02
C SER A 42 -3.26 -1.46 8.10
N LEU A 43 -4.00 -1.51 6.99
CA LEU A 43 -5.42 -1.21 6.91
C LEU A 43 -6.07 -2.22 5.97
N GLU A 44 -7.21 -2.78 6.38
CA GLU A 44 -8.03 -3.64 5.55
C GLU A 44 -9.48 -3.16 5.52
N ILE A 45 -10.10 -3.31 4.35
CA ILE A 45 -11.51 -3.02 4.17
C ILE A 45 -12.14 -4.21 3.46
N ARG A 46 -13.16 -4.82 4.06
CA ARG A 46 -13.82 -6.04 3.54
C ARG A 46 -15.31 -5.78 3.37
N TRP A 47 -15.83 -6.04 2.16
CA TRP A 47 -17.25 -5.91 1.86
C TRP A 47 -17.90 -7.29 1.90
N HIS A 48 -18.94 -7.50 2.71
CA HIS A 48 -19.58 -8.80 2.88
C HIS A 48 -21.07 -8.66 3.21
N GLY A 49 -21.96 -9.50 2.65
CA GLY A 49 -23.36 -9.60 3.06
C GLY A 49 -24.11 -8.27 3.20
N GLY A 50 -23.87 -7.33 2.28
CA GLY A 50 -24.39 -5.95 2.34
C GLY A 50 -23.66 -4.98 3.29
N GLY A 51 -22.85 -5.50 4.22
CA GLY A 51 -22.05 -4.74 5.17
C GLY A 51 -20.61 -4.46 4.72
N ILE A 52 -19.84 -3.88 5.63
CA ILE A 52 -18.43 -3.56 5.46
C ILE A 52 -17.70 -3.63 6.80
N VAL A 53 -16.49 -4.18 6.80
CA VAL A 53 -15.57 -4.19 7.94
C VAL A 53 -14.37 -3.34 7.58
N LEU A 54 -14.02 -2.40 8.45
CA LEU A 54 -12.81 -1.59 8.39
C LEU A 54 -11.96 -2.01 9.57
N GLN A 55 -10.69 -2.34 9.36
CA GLN A 55 -9.81 -2.77 10.44
C GLN A 55 -8.37 -2.31 10.22
N GLY A 56 -7.67 -2.02 11.31
CA GLY A 56 -6.26 -1.68 11.31
C GLY A 56 -6.00 -0.23 11.69
N MET A 57 -4.92 0.33 11.17
CA MET A 57 -4.36 1.60 11.57
C MET A 57 -4.47 2.66 10.47
N VAL A 58 -4.84 3.87 10.86
CA VAL A 58 -4.77 5.09 10.05
C VAL A 58 -3.88 6.12 10.75
N ARG A 59 -3.32 7.06 10.00
CA ARG A 59 -2.35 8.02 10.52
C ARG A 59 -2.97 9.09 11.40
N ASP A 60 -4.19 9.50 11.08
CA ASP A 60 -4.84 10.69 11.62
C ASP A 60 -6.35 10.53 11.74
N ALA A 61 -6.94 11.35 12.62
CA ALA A 61 -8.37 11.34 12.92
C ALA A 61 -9.23 11.75 11.71
N ALA A 62 -8.73 12.64 10.84
CA ALA A 62 -9.48 13.09 9.67
C ALA A 62 -9.72 11.93 8.70
N THR A 63 -8.70 11.11 8.46
CA THR A 63 -8.81 9.88 7.68
C THR A 63 -9.77 8.90 8.35
N GLN A 64 -9.60 8.65 9.65
CA GLN A 64 -10.48 7.75 10.42
C GLN A 64 -11.95 8.14 10.28
N GLN A 65 -12.27 9.42 10.51
CA GLN A 65 -13.63 9.96 10.45
C GLN A 65 -14.22 9.87 9.04
N ALA A 66 -13.44 10.18 7.99
CA ALA A 66 -13.90 10.08 6.62
C ALA A 66 -14.27 8.63 6.23
N LEU A 67 -13.47 7.65 6.68
CA LEU A 67 -13.75 6.25 6.44
C LEU A 67 -14.96 5.76 7.24
N ALA A 68 -15.03 6.12 8.52
CA ALA A 68 -16.15 5.77 9.38
C ALA A 68 -17.48 6.35 8.88
N ALA A 69 -17.51 7.61 8.48
CA ALA A 69 -18.71 8.26 7.93
C ALA A 69 -19.18 7.58 6.63
N SER A 70 -18.26 7.20 5.75
CA SER A 70 -18.59 6.53 4.49
C SER A 70 -19.09 5.10 4.71
N ALA A 71 -18.47 4.38 5.66
CA ALA A 71 -18.92 3.06 6.06
C ALA A 71 -20.30 3.11 6.71
N ALA A 72 -20.54 4.07 7.61
CA ALA A 72 -21.84 4.30 8.24
C ALA A 72 -22.93 4.62 7.21
N ALA A 73 -22.63 5.48 6.23
CA ALA A 73 -23.55 5.80 5.14
C ALA A 73 -23.96 4.55 4.35
N ARG A 74 -23.08 3.56 4.24
CA ARG A 74 -23.38 2.26 3.64
C ARG A 74 -24.20 1.35 4.57
N LEU A 75 -23.90 1.35 5.86
CA LEU A 75 -24.49 0.47 6.87
C LEU A 75 -25.86 0.93 7.39
N GLY A 76 -26.32 2.12 7.02
CA GLY A 76 -27.62 2.65 7.44
C GLY A 76 -27.57 3.69 8.57
N GLY A 77 -26.40 4.22 8.93
CA GLY A 77 -26.32 5.53 9.60
C GLY A 77 -25.55 5.66 10.93
N GLU A 78 -24.75 4.69 11.37
CA GLU A 78 -24.02 4.81 12.65
C GLU A 78 -22.49 4.75 12.48
N SER A 79 -21.82 5.90 12.60
CA SER A 79 -20.36 6.02 12.40
C SER A 79 -19.51 5.68 13.62
N GLU A 80 -20.05 5.81 14.83
CA GLU A 80 -19.28 5.56 16.06
C GLU A 80 -18.80 4.11 16.15
N GLN A 81 -19.65 3.13 15.78
CA GLN A 81 -19.28 1.72 15.78
C GLN A 81 -18.10 1.40 14.84
N VAL A 82 -17.96 2.14 13.73
CA VAL A 82 -16.87 1.93 12.76
C VAL A 82 -15.55 2.54 13.25
N ILE A 83 -15.62 3.64 14.01
CA ILE A 83 -14.43 4.31 14.57
C ILE A 83 -13.69 3.37 15.52
N ASP A 84 -14.43 2.59 16.31
CA ASP A 84 -13.87 1.63 17.27
C ASP A 84 -13.04 0.51 16.63
N TRP A 85 -13.11 0.33 15.31
CA TRP A 85 -12.34 -0.70 14.58
C TRP A 85 -11.05 -0.16 13.94
N LEU A 86 -10.81 1.15 14.00
CA LEU A 86 -9.65 1.80 13.42
C LEU A 86 -8.80 2.46 14.51
N ASP A 87 -7.52 2.15 14.56
CA ASP A 87 -6.58 2.80 15.46
C ASP A 87 -5.91 4.00 14.79
N ILE A 88 -5.74 5.11 15.51
CA ILE A 88 -4.89 6.21 15.06
C ILE A 88 -3.44 5.94 15.50
N THR A 89 -2.57 5.69 14.53
CA THR A 89 -1.15 5.43 14.77
C THR A 89 -0.29 6.31 13.83
N PRO A 90 0.56 7.21 14.35
CA PRO A 90 1.39 8.09 13.52
C PRO A 90 2.32 7.37 12.53
N ALA A 91 2.72 6.13 12.87
CA ALA A 91 3.56 5.28 12.03
C ALA A 91 2.79 4.59 10.88
N ALA A 92 1.46 4.65 10.86
CA ALA A 92 0.65 4.05 9.80
C ALA A 92 0.99 4.67 8.43
N PRO A 93 0.92 3.91 7.33
CA PRO A 93 1.13 4.46 5.99
C PRO A 93 0.17 5.62 5.70
N PRO A 94 0.62 6.68 5.00
CA PRO A 94 -0.24 7.82 4.73
C PRO A 94 -1.33 7.44 3.73
N VAL A 95 -2.48 8.10 3.88
CA VAL A 95 -3.53 8.18 2.87
C VAL A 95 -3.46 9.59 2.29
N ALA A 96 -3.06 9.71 1.03
CA ALA A 96 -2.87 10.98 0.33
C ALA A 96 -4.21 11.68 0.03
N ASP A 97 -5.25 10.91 -0.31
CA ASP A 97 -6.61 11.41 -0.53
C ASP A 97 -7.64 10.55 0.24
N PRO A 98 -7.98 10.94 1.48
CA PRO A 98 -9.00 10.24 2.26
C PRO A 98 -10.38 10.25 1.59
N ALA A 99 -10.71 11.27 0.79
CA ALA A 99 -11.98 11.36 0.08
C ALA A 99 -12.05 10.36 -1.09
N ALA A 100 -10.93 10.06 -1.76
CA ALA A 100 -10.87 8.97 -2.73
C ALA A 100 -11.12 7.61 -2.07
N LEU A 101 -10.56 7.38 -0.88
CA LEU A 101 -10.77 6.14 -0.14
C LEU A 101 -12.22 6.00 0.36
N ALA A 102 -12.82 7.10 0.83
CA ALA A 102 -14.24 7.20 1.16
C ALA A 102 -15.15 6.86 -0.04
N ARG A 103 -14.86 7.42 -1.23
CA ARG A 103 -15.57 7.08 -2.47
C ARG A 103 -15.42 5.60 -2.84
N LEU A 104 -14.26 5.00 -2.58
CA LEU A 104 -14.05 3.56 -2.79
C LEU A 104 -14.93 2.71 -1.87
N ILE A 105 -15.08 3.09 -0.59
CA ILE A 105 -15.99 2.45 0.36
C ILE A 105 -17.42 2.36 -0.20
N LEU A 106 -17.90 3.46 -0.78
CA LEU A 106 -19.24 3.53 -1.39
C LEU A 106 -19.33 2.73 -2.69
N LEU A 107 -18.29 2.78 -3.53
CA LEU A 107 -18.24 2.07 -4.81
C LEU A 107 -18.22 0.54 -4.64
N GLY A 108 -17.56 0.06 -3.59
CA GLY A 108 -17.27 -1.35 -3.39
C GLY A 108 -18.52 -2.23 -3.32
N GLN A 109 -18.34 -3.49 -3.66
CA GLN A 109 -19.40 -4.50 -3.73
C GLN A 109 -19.03 -5.69 -2.87
N GLU A 110 -20.02 -6.52 -2.58
CA GLU A 110 -19.83 -7.75 -1.82
C GLU A 110 -18.70 -8.61 -2.40
N GLY A 111 -17.91 -9.20 -1.49
CA GLY A 111 -16.76 -10.03 -1.81
C GLY A 111 -15.47 -9.24 -2.01
N TRP A 112 -15.52 -7.93 -2.25
CA TRP A 112 -14.30 -7.14 -2.39
C TRP A 112 -13.48 -7.11 -1.09
N HIS A 113 -12.17 -7.04 -1.24
CA HIS A 113 -11.24 -6.91 -0.11
C HIS A 113 -10.07 -6.01 -0.49
N LEU A 114 -9.94 -4.89 0.22
CA LEU A 114 -8.81 -3.99 0.13
C LEU A 114 -7.80 -4.29 1.23
N GLN A 115 -6.52 -4.24 0.87
CA GLN A 115 -5.39 -4.29 1.79
C GLN A 115 -4.41 -3.16 1.48
N ARG A 116 -4.14 -2.30 2.45
CA ARG A 116 -3.04 -1.34 2.43
C ARG A 116 -1.82 -1.96 3.10
N ARG A 117 -0.76 -2.15 2.33
CA ARG A 117 0.59 -2.53 2.81
C ARG A 117 1.49 -1.29 2.78
N PRO A 118 2.75 -1.29 3.23
CA PRO A 118 3.57 -0.08 3.21
C PRO A 118 3.79 0.51 1.80
N THR A 119 4.15 -0.33 0.83
CA THR A 119 4.49 0.09 -0.55
C THR A 119 3.48 -0.36 -1.60
N GLU A 120 2.43 -1.08 -1.19
CA GLU A 120 1.42 -1.62 -2.10
C GLU A 120 0.00 -1.38 -1.56
N GLY A 121 -0.95 -1.33 -2.49
CA GLY A 121 -2.39 -1.37 -2.22
C GLY A 121 -3.02 -2.44 -3.09
N TRP A 122 -3.61 -3.46 -2.46
CA TRP A 122 -4.29 -4.54 -3.18
C TRP A 122 -5.78 -4.35 -3.06
N LEU A 123 -6.49 -4.52 -4.17
CA LEU A 123 -7.94 -4.62 -4.20
C LEU A 123 -8.31 -5.93 -4.87
N ALA A 124 -8.75 -6.89 -4.06
CA ALA A 124 -9.25 -8.15 -4.51
C ALA A 124 -10.71 -7.98 -4.98
N VAL A 125 -10.99 -8.41 -6.21
CA VAL A 125 -12.27 -8.23 -6.92
C VAL A 125 -12.64 -9.48 -7.71
N GLN A 126 -13.90 -9.66 -8.03
CA GLN A 126 -14.35 -10.81 -8.83
C GLN A 126 -13.89 -10.71 -10.30
N PHE A 127 -13.95 -9.51 -10.90
CA PHE A 127 -13.69 -9.29 -12.33
C PHE A 127 -12.71 -8.13 -12.56
N PRO A 128 -11.39 -8.33 -12.58
CA PRO A 128 -10.42 -7.23 -12.62
C PRO A 128 -10.51 -6.26 -13.81
N ALA A 129 -11.11 -6.69 -14.91
CA ALA A 129 -11.24 -5.90 -16.13
C ALA A 129 -12.59 -5.16 -16.25
N ASP A 130 -13.53 -5.35 -15.32
CA ASP A 130 -14.80 -4.66 -15.35
C ASP A 130 -14.64 -3.17 -15.00
N GLU A 131 -15.53 -2.33 -15.53
CA GLU A 131 -15.47 -0.87 -15.39
C GLU A 131 -15.43 -0.43 -13.91
N ARG A 132 -16.19 -1.12 -13.05
CA ARG A 132 -16.25 -0.79 -11.62
C ARG A 132 -14.93 -1.09 -10.93
N SER A 133 -14.31 -2.23 -11.22
CA SER A 133 -12.98 -2.58 -10.70
C SER A 133 -11.90 -1.61 -11.18
N LEU A 134 -11.96 -1.18 -12.44
CA LEU A 134 -11.05 -0.16 -12.98
C LEU A 134 -11.23 1.21 -12.31
N GLN A 135 -12.48 1.61 -12.06
CA GLN A 135 -12.78 2.81 -11.28
C GLN A 135 -12.27 2.67 -9.84
N GLY A 136 -12.45 1.51 -9.23
CA GLY A 136 -11.92 1.20 -7.90
C GLY A 136 -10.40 1.31 -7.83
N ARG A 137 -9.70 0.81 -8.85
CA ARG A 137 -8.24 0.97 -8.98
C ARG A 137 -7.82 2.43 -9.06
N ALA A 138 -8.53 3.25 -9.85
CA ALA A 138 -8.23 4.66 -10.00
C ALA A 138 -8.42 5.43 -8.67
N LEU A 139 -9.51 5.16 -7.95
CA LEU A 139 -9.74 5.72 -6.62
C LEU A 139 -8.65 5.29 -5.63
N LEU A 140 -8.24 4.02 -5.69
CA LEU A 140 -7.19 3.52 -4.82
C LEU A 140 -5.82 4.16 -5.10
N GLN A 141 -5.51 4.39 -6.39
CA GLN A 141 -4.30 5.10 -6.80
C GLN A 141 -4.29 6.55 -6.30
N ALA A 142 -5.43 7.24 -6.38
CA ALA A 142 -5.57 8.60 -5.84
C ALA A 142 -5.44 8.60 -4.30
N ALA A 143 -6.11 7.66 -3.63
CA ALA A 143 -6.10 7.53 -2.18
C ALA A 143 -4.70 7.32 -1.61
N PHE A 144 -3.86 6.48 -2.23
CA PHE A 144 -2.55 6.13 -1.71
C PHE A 144 -1.40 6.91 -2.35
N GLY A 145 -1.65 7.61 -3.45
CA GLY A 145 -0.68 8.45 -4.14
C GLY A 145 0.26 7.65 -5.07
N PRO A 146 1.07 8.36 -5.88
CA PRO A 146 1.84 7.78 -6.98
C PRO A 146 2.99 6.85 -6.55
N GLY A 147 3.44 6.93 -5.29
CA GLY A 147 4.52 6.10 -4.75
C GLY A 147 4.09 4.70 -4.29
N VAL A 148 2.81 4.36 -4.44
CA VAL A 148 2.24 3.08 -3.98
C VAL A 148 1.80 2.26 -5.19
N ALA A 149 2.29 1.02 -5.28
CA ALA A 149 1.91 0.11 -6.35
C ALA A 149 0.50 -0.43 -6.10
N ILE A 150 -0.42 -0.17 -7.03
CA ILE A 150 -1.79 -0.65 -6.95
C ILE A 150 -1.97 -1.92 -7.77
N ARG A 151 -2.55 -2.96 -7.14
CA ARG A 151 -2.85 -4.24 -7.78
C ARG A 151 -4.34 -4.55 -7.66
N LEU A 152 -4.95 -4.87 -8.80
CA LEU A 152 -6.22 -5.60 -8.80
C LEU A 152 -5.90 -7.09 -8.77
N VAL A 153 -6.47 -7.79 -7.80
CA VAL A 153 -6.27 -9.24 -7.61
C VAL A 153 -7.60 -9.93 -7.88
N GLN A 154 -7.62 -10.97 -8.70
CA GLN A 154 -8.83 -11.73 -8.93
C GLN A 154 -9.12 -12.64 -7.73
N LEU A 155 -10.35 -12.60 -7.23
CA LEU A 155 -10.84 -13.55 -6.23
C LEU A 155 -11.08 -14.92 -6.89
N PRO A 156 -10.84 -16.03 -6.15
CA PRO A 156 -11.09 -17.38 -6.64
C PRO A 156 -12.56 -17.64 -7.01
#